data_AF-A0AAX3T0T3-F1
#
_entry.id   AF-A0AAX3T0T3-F1
#
_cell.length_a   1.000
_cell.length_b   1.000
_cell.length_c   1.000
_cell.angle_alpha   90.00
_cell.angle_beta   90.00
_cell.angle_gamma   90.00
#
_symmetry.space_group_name_H-M   'P 1'
#
loop_
_entity.id
_entity.type
_entity.pdbx_description
1 polymer ?
#
loop_
_entity_poly.entity_id
_entity_poly.type
_entity_poly.pdbx_seq_one_letter_code
_entity_poly.pdbx_strand_id
1 'polypeptide(L)'
;MKTLQDLIKDLTDIIVEEQKINDYLEYEILDLQGADLRGVNLSFADLCYSKLQDVDLRYADLKNIKITQQQLGQLTVIGEDK
;
A
#
# COMPACT_ATOMS: atom_id res chain seq x y z
N MET A 1 -6.13 -3.68 13.45
CA MET A 1 -6.02 -3.01 12.14
C MET A 1 -4.69 -3.45 11.55
N LYS A 2 -4.69 -4.03 10.35
CA LYS A 2 -3.45 -4.55 9.74
C LYS A 2 -2.54 -3.38 9.36
N THR A 3 -1.26 -3.46 9.69
CA THR A 3 -0.27 -2.44 9.32
C THR A 3 0.41 -2.79 7.99
N LEU A 4 1.07 -1.81 7.38
CA LEU A 4 1.94 -2.07 6.23
C LEU A 4 3.10 -3.03 6.57
N GLN A 5 3.61 -2.99 7.80
CA GLN A 5 4.62 -3.95 8.27
C GLN A 5 4.08 -5.39 8.28
N ASP A 6 2.85 -5.59 8.77
CA ASP A 6 2.19 -6.90 8.75
C ASP A 6 2.00 -7.40 7.31
N LEU A 7 1.62 -6.50 6.39
CA LEU A 7 1.46 -6.83 4.97
C LEU A 7 2.77 -7.27 4.33
N ILE A 8 3.85 -6.52 4.54
CA ILE A 8 5.18 -6.85 4.00
C ILE A 8 5.60 -8.22 4.50
N LYS A 9 5.47 -8.48 5.80
CA LYS A 9 5.80 -9.79 6.38
C LYS A 9 4.98 -10.92 5.75
N ASP A 10 3.66 -10.74 5.60
CA ASP A 10 2.81 -11.78 5.04
C ASP A 10 3.14 -12.11 3.57
N LEU A 11 3.57 -11.10 2.80
CA LEU A 11 3.85 -11.25 1.37
C LEU A 11 5.27 -11.73 1.07
N THR A 12 6.25 -11.32 1.87
CA THR A 12 7.67 -11.52 1.57
C THR A 12 8.43 -12.32 2.63
N ASP A 13 7.78 -12.64 3.76
CA ASP A 13 8.40 -13.24 4.96
C ASP A 13 9.51 -12.37 5.59
N ILE A 14 9.58 -11.09 5.20
CA ILE A 14 10.56 -10.12 5.71
C ILE A 14 9.93 -9.27 6.81
N ILE A 15 10.62 -9.16 7.93
CA ILE A 15 10.27 -8.23 9.00
C ILE A 15 11.06 -6.94 8.80
N VAL A 16 10.35 -5.85 8.55
CA VAL A 16 10.92 -4.51 8.40
C VAL A 16 10.53 -3.66 9.61
N GLU A 17 11.48 -2.89 10.15
CA GLU A 17 11.17 -1.92 11.21
C GLU A 17 10.35 -0.76 10.63
N GLU A 18 9.39 -0.22 11.39
CA GLU A 18 8.45 0.81 10.90
C GLU A 18 9.16 2.00 10.21
N GLN A 19 10.24 2.49 10.79
CA GLN A 19 11.05 3.60 10.27
C GLN A 19 11.80 3.27 8.97
N LYS A 20 11.93 1.99 8.60
CA LYS A 20 12.62 1.51 7.40
C LYS A 20 11.65 1.07 6.31
N ILE A 21 10.34 1.17 6.52
CA ILE A 21 9.35 0.73 5.53
C ILE A 21 9.54 1.47 4.20
N ASN A 22 9.74 2.79 4.22
CA ASN A 22 9.93 3.54 2.98
C ASN A 22 11.27 3.25 2.31
N ASP A 23 12.34 3.03 3.09
CA ASP A 23 13.62 2.57 2.54
C ASP A 23 13.44 1.21 1.85
N TYR A 24 12.70 0.29 2.47
CA TYR A 24 12.38 -1.01 1.87
C TYR A 24 11.60 -0.86 0.57
N LEU A 25 10.57 -0.01 0.54
CA LEU A 25 9.74 0.23 -0.65
C LEU A 25 10.46 0.99 -1.77
N GLU A 26 11.53 1.72 -1.46
CA GLU A 26 12.36 2.40 -2.46
C GLU A 26 13.22 1.40 -3.25
N TYR A 27 13.77 0.39 -2.57
CA TYR A 27 14.64 -0.60 -3.20
C TYR A 27 13.90 -1.86 -3.69
N GLU A 28 12.77 -2.20 -3.08
CA GLU A 28 11.99 -3.39 -3.40
C GLU A 28 10.66 -3.03 -4.06
N ILE A 29 10.44 -3.57 -5.26
CA ILE A 29 9.15 -3.48 -5.94
C ILE A 29 8.17 -4.44 -5.25
N LEU A 30 7.34 -3.92 -4.36
CA LEU A 30 6.29 -4.70 -3.73
C LEU A 30 5.15 -4.97 -4.74
N ASP A 31 4.89 -6.24 -5.02
CA ASP A 31 3.78 -6.65 -5.87
C ASP A 31 2.50 -6.72 -5.03
N LEU A 32 1.64 -5.71 -5.17
CA LEU A 32 0.35 -5.64 -4.50
C LEU A 32 -0.79 -5.85 -5.49
N GLN A 33 -0.54 -6.36 -6.71
CA GLN A 33 -1.59 -6.52 -7.70
C GLN A 33 -2.75 -7.38 -7.17
N GLY A 34 -3.96 -6.84 -7.19
CA GLY A 34 -5.16 -7.51 -6.69
C GLY A 34 -5.23 -7.69 -5.16
N ALA A 35 -4.33 -7.06 -4.40
CA ALA A 35 -4.30 -7.18 -2.95
C ALA A 35 -5.53 -6.53 -2.29
N ASP A 36 -6.07 -7.21 -1.26
CA ASP A 36 -7.08 -6.66 -0.37
C ASP A 36 -6.39 -5.85 0.74
N LEU A 37 -6.36 -4.53 0.59
CA LEU A 37 -5.78 -3.60 1.55
C LEU A 37 -6.86 -2.83 2.33
N ARG A 38 -8.07 -3.40 2.42
CA ARG A 38 -9.17 -2.74 3.10
C ARG A 38 -8.85 -2.53 4.58
N GLY A 39 -9.02 -1.30 5.05
CA GLY A 39 -8.73 -0.94 6.44
C GLY A 39 -7.25 -1.03 6.84
N VAL A 40 -6.32 -1.19 5.90
CA VAL A 40 -4.88 -1.17 6.20
C VAL A 40 -4.44 0.26 6.49
N ASN A 41 -3.57 0.44 7.48
CA ASN A 41 -2.90 1.71 7.67
C ASN A 41 -1.73 1.84 6.68
N LEU A 42 -1.91 2.69 5.66
CA LEU A 42 -0.90 3.03 4.65
C LEU A 42 -0.40 4.48 4.81
N SER A 43 -0.67 5.10 5.97
CA SER A 43 -0.29 6.49 6.19
C SER A 43 1.23 6.65 6.05
N PHE A 44 1.64 7.71 5.36
CA PHE A 44 3.05 8.05 5.07
C PHE A 44 3.84 7.02 4.23
N ALA A 45 3.19 6.00 3.67
CA ALA A 45 3.85 5.01 2.82
C ALA A 45 4.25 5.59 1.45
N ASP A 46 5.44 5.24 0.97
CA ASP A 46 5.92 5.54 -0.38
C ASP A 46 5.76 4.33 -1.30
N LEU A 47 4.63 4.25 -2.00
CA LEU A 47 4.31 3.13 -2.89
C LEU A 47 4.61 3.44 -4.35
N CYS A 48 5.39 4.49 -4.66
CA CYS A 48 5.64 4.93 -6.04
C CYS A 48 6.23 3.84 -6.95
N TYR A 49 6.96 2.88 -6.37
CA TYR A 49 7.58 1.77 -7.09
C TYR A 49 6.78 0.46 -7.02
N SER A 50 5.70 0.40 -6.24
CA SER A 50 4.89 -0.80 -6.07
C SER A 50 3.90 -1.02 -7.21
N LYS A 51 3.52 -2.28 -7.45
CA LYS A 51 2.44 -2.61 -8.40
C LYS A 51 1.10 -2.53 -7.70
N LEU A 52 0.24 -1.58 -8.12
CA LEU A 52 -1.03 -1.27 -7.46
C LEU A 52 -2.27 -1.56 -8.33
N GLN A 53 -2.13 -2.38 -9.38
CA GLN A 53 -3.26 -2.70 -10.25
C GLN A 53 -4.32 -3.50 -9.50
N ASP A 54 -5.59 -3.12 -9.66
CA ASP A 54 -6.74 -3.82 -9.09
C ASP A 54 -6.72 -3.93 -7.54
N VAL A 55 -5.99 -3.05 -6.86
CA VAL A 55 -5.96 -3.00 -5.39
C VAL A 55 -7.25 -2.41 -4.83
N ASP A 56 -7.76 -3.04 -3.77
CA ASP A 56 -8.88 -2.52 -2.99
C ASP A 56 -8.38 -1.74 -1.76
N LEU A 57 -8.52 -0.41 -1.82
CA LEU A 57 -8.12 0.52 -0.75
C LEU A 57 -9.28 1.00 0.11
N ARG A 58 -10.47 0.38 0.02
CA ARG A 58 -11.63 0.86 0.81
C ARG A 58 -11.31 0.89 2.30
N TYR A 59 -11.65 2.00 2.95
CA TYR A 59 -11.41 2.22 4.38
C TYR A 59 -9.94 2.23 4.82
N ALA A 60 -8.97 2.16 3.89
CA ALA A 60 -7.56 2.28 4.23
C ALA A 60 -7.23 3.71 4.70
N ASP A 61 -6.28 3.85 5.63
CA ASP A 61 -5.74 5.17 5.97
C ASP A 61 -4.71 5.56 4.91
N LEU A 62 -5.08 6.51 4.05
CA LEU A 62 -4.27 7.00 2.93
C LEU A 62 -3.58 8.33 3.23
N LYS A 63 -3.55 8.78 4.49
CA LYS A 63 -2.98 10.07 4.86
C LYS A 63 -1.51 10.16 4.44
N ASN A 64 -1.18 11.17 3.62
CA ASN A 64 0.17 11.41 3.11
C ASN A 64 0.79 10.21 2.35
N ILE A 65 -0.03 9.32 1.79
CA ILE A 65 0.47 8.26 0.90
C ILE A 65 1.10 8.90 -0.34
N LYS A 66 2.21 8.34 -0.82
CA LYS A 66 2.79 8.71 -2.10
C LYS A 66 2.55 7.61 -3.11
N ILE A 67 1.91 8.01 -4.20
CA ILE A 67 1.66 7.20 -5.40
C ILE A 67 1.81 8.12 -6.61
N THR A 68 2.06 7.54 -7.77
CA THR A 68 2.14 8.25 -9.04
C THR A 68 0.75 8.54 -9.62
N GLN A 69 0.65 9.52 -10.52
CA GLN A 69 -0.58 9.80 -11.25
C GLN A 69 -1.07 8.59 -12.06
N GLN A 70 -0.15 7.78 -12.59
CA GLN A 70 -0.47 6.55 -13.31
C GLN A 70 -1.10 5.51 -12.37
N GLN A 71 -0.53 5.30 -11.18
CA GLN A 71 -1.06 4.39 -10.18
C GLN A 71 -2.46 4.81 -9.72
N LEU A 72 -2.72 6.12 -9.55
CA LEU A 72 -4.03 6.61 -9.16
C LEU A 72 -5.16 6.13 -10.11
N GLY A 73 -4.88 6.05 -11.41
CA GLY A 73 -5.85 5.54 -12.40
C GLY A 73 -6.02 4.02 -12.42
N GLN A 74 -5.17 3.27 -11.71
CA GLN A 74 -5.21 1.80 -11.63
C GLN A 74 -5.87 1.29 -10.35
N LEU A 75 -6.02 2.16 -9.35
CA LEU A 75 -6.64 1.83 -8.08
C LEU A 75 -8.16 1.70 -8.24
N THR A 76 -8.74 0.70 -7.58
CA THR A 76 -10.19 0.62 -7.46
C THR A 76 -10.63 1.57 -6.35
N VAL A 77 -10.75 2.86 -6.68
CA VAL A 77 -11.30 3.87 -5.77
C VAL A 77 -12.83 3.87 -5.95
N ILE A 78 -13.52 2.99 -5.25
CA ILE A 78 -14.98 3.09 -5.12
C ILE A 78 -15.25 4.18 -4.09
N GLY A 79 -15.83 5.29 -4.57
CA GLY A 79 -16.27 6.38 -3.70
C GLY A 79 -17.13 5.83 -2.56
N GLU A 80 -17.02 6.46 -1.39
CA GLU A 80 -17.99 6.19 -0.32
C GLU A 80 -19.38 6.50 -0.89
N ASP A 81 -20.16 5.45 -1.17
CA ASP A 81 -21.61 5.58 -1.30
C ASP A 81 -22.07 6.23 0.00
N LYS A 82 -22.51 7.48 -0.11
CA LYS A 82 -23.14 8.22 0.99
C LYS A 82 -24.44 7.56 1.43
#